data_AF-A0A1Q5E796-F1
#
_entry.id   AF-A0A1Q5E796-F1
#
_cell.length_a   1.000
_cell.length_b   1.000
_cell.length_c   1.000
_cell.angle_alpha   90.00
_cell.angle_beta   90.00
_cell.angle_gamma   90.00
#
_symmetry.space_group_name_H-M   'P 1'
#
loop_
_entity.id
_entity.type
_entity.pdbx_description
1 polymer ?
#
loop_
_entity_poly.entity_id
_entity_poly.type
_entity_poly.pdbx_seq_one_letter_code
_entity_poly.pdbx_strand_id
1 'polypeptide(L)'
;MGTYYWRETAAPDGYELPDPNVFGPLVLTEDNADQGVQVEAVNSQTPVPPVTGEVRVRKTDSDTGDPLAGAYFELWRETNGVDGLQTDGTDPDTHVSDCTTPANGVCTATTVPGTYYWRETEAPDGYDLPDPNVFGPLTLTEDNAEDGVQAEAVNTKTPVPPVTGEVRVHKTDAETGDPLAGADFELWRETNNTPGLQTIGINPDTHVSDCTTPANGVCTATTVPGTYYWRETAAPDGYDLPDPNVFGPLTLTEANAEDGVQAEAVNSKTPVPPVTGSLTLDKTDAKNGEPLPGAVFELWRESNDVPGLQTGGANPDTLADAGCSTDQDGQCTFDDLPLGEYYLREIAVPEGYVLPANPVSGPYEVTEENSEEGVTVELANDRGEPCKGKDCKDDTHKAARG
;
A
#
# COMPACT_ATOMS: atom_id res chain seq x y z
N MET A 1 88.66 25.67 -70.80
CA MET A 1 88.19 24.32 -70.38
C MET A 1 88.41 24.17 -68.91
N GLY A 2 87.48 23.47 -68.25
CA GLY A 2 87.44 23.40 -66.80
C GLY A 2 86.21 22.66 -66.30
N THR A 3 86.15 22.49 -64.97
CA THR A 3 85.04 21.87 -64.26
C THR A 3 84.17 22.94 -63.62
N TYR A 4 82.88 22.90 -63.89
CA TYR A 4 81.89 23.89 -63.44
C TYR A 4 80.78 23.22 -62.63
N TYR A 5 80.12 24.03 -61.79
CA TYR A 5 78.94 23.64 -61.04
C TYR A 5 77.89 24.75 -61.19
N TRP A 6 76.63 24.36 -61.29
CA TRP A 6 75.50 25.27 -61.17
C TRP A 6 74.95 25.20 -59.75
N ARG A 7 74.57 26.34 -59.17
CA ARG A 7 73.86 26.37 -57.89
C ARG A 7 72.53 27.08 -58.09
N GLU A 8 71.45 26.39 -57.77
CA GLU A 8 70.14 27.02 -57.73
C GLU A 8 70.00 27.81 -56.42
N THR A 9 69.68 29.09 -56.54
CA THR A 9 69.60 30.02 -55.40
C THR A 9 68.18 30.33 -54.97
N ALA A 10 67.19 29.98 -55.79
CA ALA A 10 65.76 30.11 -55.49
C ALA A 10 64.96 29.16 -56.40
N ALA A 11 63.94 28.51 -55.84
CA ALA A 11 62.96 27.74 -56.60
C ALA A 11 61.83 28.66 -57.15
N PRO A 12 61.11 28.24 -58.19
CA PRO A 12 59.87 28.89 -58.64
C PRO A 12 58.79 28.93 -57.54
N ASP A 13 57.83 29.85 -57.65
CA ASP A 13 56.69 29.92 -56.73
C ASP A 13 55.95 28.58 -56.66
N GLY A 14 55.74 28.07 -55.44
CA GLY A 14 55.10 26.78 -55.19
C GLY A 14 56.01 25.56 -55.36
N TYR A 15 57.32 25.74 -55.45
CA TYR A 15 58.31 24.66 -55.48
C TYR A 15 59.36 24.82 -54.38
N GLU A 16 59.86 23.70 -53.86
CA GLU A 16 60.94 23.65 -52.88
C GLU A 16 62.31 23.73 -53.57
N LEU A 17 63.25 24.46 -52.97
CA LEU A 17 64.64 24.50 -53.43
C LEU A 17 65.28 23.12 -53.17
N PRO A 18 65.82 22.42 -54.18
CA PRO A 18 66.37 21.09 -54.01
C PRO A 18 67.58 21.09 -53.07
N ASP A 19 67.78 20.04 -52.27
CA ASP A 19 68.97 19.82 -51.45
C ASP A 19 69.60 18.45 -51.79
N PRO A 20 70.79 18.39 -52.42
CA PRO A 20 71.70 19.50 -52.71
C PRO A 20 71.22 20.40 -53.86
N ASN A 21 71.31 21.72 -53.68
CA ASN A 21 71.02 22.73 -54.72
C ASN A 21 72.18 22.99 -55.67
N VAL A 22 73.16 22.09 -55.73
CA VAL A 22 74.37 22.22 -56.55
C VAL A 22 74.43 21.07 -57.55
N PHE A 23 74.51 21.41 -58.83
CA PHE A 23 74.47 20.48 -59.94
C PHE A 23 75.81 20.48 -60.68
N GLY A 24 76.41 19.30 -60.81
CA GLY A 24 77.71 19.10 -61.43
C GLY A 24 78.45 17.92 -60.80
N PRO A 25 79.73 17.69 -61.15
CA PRO A 25 80.55 18.53 -62.03
C PRO A 25 80.14 18.47 -63.51
N LEU A 26 80.22 19.61 -64.19
CA LEU A 26 80.13 19.71 -65.65
C LEU A 26 81.52 20.03 -66.22
N VAL A 27 82.06 19.13 -67.04
CA VAL A 27 83.44 19.26 -67.57
C VAL A 27 83.40 19.70 -69.02
N LEU A 28 83.86 20.93 -69.29
CA LEU A 28 84.02 21.47 -70.64
C LEU A 28 85.44 21.19 -71.14
N THR A 29 85.58 20.46 -72.25
CA THR A 29 86.83 20.02 -72.92
C THR A 29 86.90 20.54 -74.37
N GLU A 30 88.01 20.31 -75.10
CA GLU A 30 88.17 20.73 -76.50
C GLU A 30 87.12 20.04 -77.38
N ASP A 31 86.85 18.78 -77.09
CA ASP A 31 85.96 17.93 -77.86
C ASP A 31 84.47 18.32 -77.76
N ASN A 32 84.04 18.97 -76.67
CA ASN A 32 82.64 19.37 -76.46
C ASN A 32 82.44 20.90 -76.44
N ALA A 33 83.48 21.69 -76.73
CA ALA A 33 83.42 23.15 -76.68
C ALA A 33 82.34 23.75 -77.61
N ASP A 34 82.17 23.18 -78.80
CA ASP A 34 81.18 23.64 -79.79
C ASP A 34 79.73 23.27 -79.41
N GLN A 35 79.53 22.25 -78.56
CA GLN A 35 78.21 21.78 -78.12
C GLN A 35 77.82 22.31 -76.73
N GLY A 36 78.81 22.61 -75.88
CA GLY A 36 78.62 23.00 -74.49
C GLY A 36 78.35 21.82 -73.56
N VAL A 37 78.04 22.15 -72.31
CA VAL A 37 77.64 21.21 -71.25
C VAL A 37 76.28 21.64 -70.69
N GLN A 38 75.44 20.67 -70.33
CA GLN A 38 74.09 20.91 -69.80
C GLN A 38 73.87 20.13 -68.52
N VAL A 39 72.99 20.65 -67.65
CA VAL A 39 72.52 19.95 -66.46
C VAL A 39 71.03 20.21 -66.28
N GLU A 40 70.32 19.20 -65.79
CA GLU A 40 68.91 19.30 -65.45
C GLU A 40 68.77 19.46 -63.94
N ALA A 41 67.98 20.46 -63.52
CA ALA A 41 67.56 20.68 -62.15
C ALA A 41 66.07 20.32 -62.04
N VAL A 42 65.69 19.61 -60.99
CA VAL A 42 64.30 19.18 -60.74
C VAL A 42 63.90 19.66 -59.35
N ASN A 43 62.80 20.40 -59.28
CA ASN A 43 62.23 20.87 -58.02
C ASN A 43 60.95 20.12 -57.70
N SER A 44 60.72 19.86 -56.41
CA SER A 44 59.46 19.29 -55.92
C SER A 44 58.46 20.41 -55.67
N GLN A 45 57.18 20.20 -55.98
CA GLN A 45 56.14 21.16 -55.58
C GLN A 45 56.04 21.21 -54.06
N THR A 46 55.85 22.41 -53.52
CA THR A 46 55.52 22.61 -52.11
C THR A 46 54.15 22.00 -51.83
N PRO A 47 54.01 21.06 -50.89
CA PRO A 47 52.72 20.46 -50.56
C PRO A 47 51.74 21.54 -50.08
N VAL A 48 50.58 21.66 -50.73
CA VAL A 48 49.48 22.49 -50.21
C VAL A 48 48.77 21.68 -49.12
N PRO A 49 48.67 22.19 -47.89
CA PRO A 49 47.94 21.47 -46.84
C PRO A 49 46.48 21.28 -47.28
N PRO A 50 45.87 20.12 -47.02
CA PRO A 50 44.47 19.89 -47.37
C PRO A 50 43.58 20.89 -46.61
N VAL A 51 42.52 21.37 -47.28
CA VAL A 51 41.46 22.13 -46.62
C VAL A 51 40.79 21.22 -45.58
N THR A 52 40.66 21.70 -44.35
CA THR A 52 39.99 21.00 -43.26
C THR A 52 38.99 21.91 -42.57
N GLY A 53 37.93 21.35 -42.00
CA GLY A 53 36.95 22.06 -41.19
C GLY A 53 36.43 21.22 -40.03
N GLU A 54 35.66 21.84 -39.14
CA GLU A 54 35.13 21.19 -37.94
C GLU A 54 33.78 20.53 -38.19
N VAL A 55 33.63 19.28 -37.75
CA VAL A 55 32.35 18.56 -37.67
C VAL A 55 32.01 18.40 -36.19
N ARG A 56 30.85 18.89 -35.77
CA ARG A 56 30.47 19.00 -34.36
C ARG A 56 29.16 18.27 -34.07
N VAL A 57 28.99 17.80 -32.84
CA VAL A 57 27.68 17.42 -32.28
C VAL A 57 27.50 18.09 -30.94
N ARG A 58 26.35 18.74 -30.75
CA ARG A 58 25.95 19.38 -29.50
C ARG A 58 24.91 18.52 -28.81
N LYS A 59 25.23 18.07 -27.60
CA LYS A 59 24.42 17.21 -26.75
C LYS A 59 23.69 18.02 -25.69
N THR A 60 22.37 17.91 -25.64
CA THR A 60 21.53 18.60 -24.65
C THR A 60 20.46 17.71 -24.03
N ASP A 61 19.92 18.18 -22.89
CA ASP A 61 18.70 17.66 -22.25
C ASP A 61 17.47 18.05 -23.08
N SER A 62 16.53 17.13 -23.28
CA SER A 62 15.33 17.36 -24.10
C SER A 62 14.35 18.38 -23.50
N ASP A 63 14.33 18.51 -22.18
CA ASP A 63 13.36 19.31 -21.43
C ASP A 63 13.93 20.70 -21.10
N THR A 64 15.17 20.77 -20.62
CA THR A 64 15.79 22.03 -20.20
C THR A 64 16.63 22.69 -21.29
N GLY A 65 17.11 21.92 -22.27
CA GLY A 65 18.06 22.39 -23.28
C GLY A 65 19.49 22.61 -22.77
N ASP A 66 19.77 22.22 -21.52
CA ASP A 66 21.11 22.34 -20.93
C ASP A 66 22.11 21.38 -21.58
N PRO A 67 23.40 21.75 -21.69
CA PRO A 67 24.43 20.87 -22.25
C PRO A 67 24.66 19.63 -21.37
N LEU A 68 24.83 18.46 -22.00
CA LEU A 68 25.09 17.20 -21.31
C LEU A 68 26.53 16.70 -21.56
N ALA A 69 27.24 16.46 -20.46
CA ALA A 69 28.53 15.78 -20.46
C ALA A 69 28.36 14.26 -20.31
N GLY A 70 29.30 13.48 -20.84
CA GLY A 70 29.36 12.02 -20.64
C GLY A 70 28.68 11.18 -21.72
N ALA A 71 28.05 11.77 -22.73
CA ALA A 71 27.55 11.01 -23.88
C ALA A 71 28.73 10.54 -24.73
N TYR A 72 28.76 9.27 -25.14
CA TYR A 72 29.81 8.72 -26.00
C TYR A 72 29.32 8.62 -27.45
N PHE A 73 30.06 9.25 -28.34
CA PHE A 73 29.79 9.36 -29.76
C PHE A 73 30.92 8.78 -30.61
N GLU A 74 30.53 8.14 -31.71
CA GLU A 74 31.41 7.79 -32.82
C GLU A 74 31.14 8.74 -34.00
N LEU A 75 32.18 9.29 -34.60
CA LEU A 75 32.10 10.04 -35.86
C LEU A 75 32.45 9.13 -37.03
N TRP A 76 31.58 9.10 -38.03
CA TRP A 76 31.73 8.29 -39.24
C TRP A 76 31.68 9.16 -40.48
N ARG A 77 32.44 8.79 -41.51
CA ARG A 77 32.44 9.40 -42.83
C ARG A 77 31.83 8.44 -43.84
N GLU A 78 30.87 8.94 -44.62
CA GLU A 78 30.30 8.19 -45.74
C GLU A 78 31.36 7.91 -46.81
N THR A 79 31.69 6.64 -47.04
CA THR A 79 32.75 6.24 -47.97
C THR A 79 32.37 5.15 -48.95
N ASN A 80 31.25 4.46 -48.73
CA ASN A 80 30.76 3.37 -49.60
C ASN A 80 29.77 3.85 -50.67
N GLY A 81 29.34 5.12 -50.63
CA GLY A 81 28.39 5.71 -51.59
C GLY A 81 26.95 5.21 -51.43
N VAL A 82 26.60 4.69 -50.25
CA VAL A 82 25.23 4.31 -49.86
C VAL A 82 24.71 5.35 -48.88
N ASP A 83 23.54 5.92 -49.16
CA ASP A 83 22.92 6.92 -48.28
C ASP A 83 22.64 6.34 -46.88
N GLY A 84 23.13 7.05 -45.85
CA GLY A 84 22.91 6.71 -44.45
C GLY A 84 24.01 5.83 -43.86
N LEU A 85 24.30 6.05 -42.57
CA LEU A 85 25.41 5.40 -41.88
C LEU A 85 25.34 3.86 -41.94
N GLN A 86 26.37 3.23 -42.51
CA GLN A 86 26.60 1.78 -42.49
C GLN A 86 27.83 1.45 -41.62
N THR A 87 27.63 1.02 -40.38
CA THR A 87 28.74 0.71 -39.45
C THR A 87 29.29 -0.71 -39.59
N ASP A 88 28.64 -1.58 -40.37
CA ASP A 88 29.01 -2.98 -40.58
C ASP A 88 28.79 -3.44 -42.03
N GLY A 89 29.04 -4.72 -42.32
CA GLY A 89 28.90 -5.30 -43.65
C GLY A 89 30.21 -5.42 -44.43
N THR A 90 30.11 -5.66 -45.75
CA THR A 90 31.28 -5.91 -46.62
C THR A 90 32.00 -4.65 -47.08
N ASP A 91 31.34 -3.49 -46.96
CA ASP A 91 31.87 -2.17 -47.33
C ASP A 91 31.28 -1.09 -46.40
N PRO A 92 31.68 -1.09 -45.11
CA PRO A 92 31.18 -0.12 -44.13
C PRO A 92 31.75 1.27 -44.39
N ASP A 93 31.09 2.27 -43.82
CA ASP A 93 31.62 3.63 -43.74
C ASP A 93 32.90 3.70 -42.90
N THR A 94 33.66 4.77 -43.09
CA THR A 94 34.95 4.94 -42.40
C THR A 94 34.73 5.59 -41.04
N HIS A 95 35.11 4.88 -39.97
CA HIS A 95 35.22 5.47 -38.63
C HIS A 95 36.33 6.53 -38.60
N VAL A 96 36.01 7.71 -38.06
CA VAL A 96 36.91 8.87 -38.03
C VAL A 96 37.51 9.05 -36.64
N SER A 97 36.67 9.10 -35.62
CA SER A 97 37.09 9.38 -34.23
C SER A 97 35.96 9.09 -33.25
N ASP A 98 36.32 8.88 -31.99
CA ASP A 98 35.39 8.83 -30.87
C ASP A 98 35.43 10.11 -30.05
N CYS A 99 34.34 10.43 -29.37
CA CYS A 99 34.29 11.55 -28.44
C CYS A 99 33.30 11.29 -27.29
N THR A 100 33.73 11.57 -26.06
CA THR A 100 32.83 11.72 -24.92
C THR A 100 32.54 13.20 -24.71
N THR A 101 31.28 13.59 -24.62
CA THR A 101 30.92 15.01 -24.51
C THR A 101 31.50 15.64 -23.23
N PRO A 102 32.23 16.76 -23.34
CA PRO A 102 32.72 17.48 -22.16
C PRO A 102 31.61 18.32 -21.51
N ALA A 103 31.94 19.08 -20.45
CA ALA A 103 30.99 19.89 -19.68
C ALA A 103 30.16 20.90 -20.52
N ASN A 104 30.68 21.35 -21.67
CA ASN A 104 29.95 22.24 -22.58
C ASN A 104 28.99 21.50 -23.53
N GLY A 105 28.96 20.16 -23.49
CA GLY A 105 28.11 19.31 -24.30
C GLY A 105 28.50 19.20 -25.78
N VAL A 106 29.69 19.70 -26.19
CA VAL A 106 30.05 19.73 -27.62
C VAL A 106 31.26 18.84 -27.90
N CYS A 107 31.05 17.85 -28.76
CA CYS A 107 32.11 17.08 -29.39
C CYS A 107 32.49 17.71 -30.74
N THR A 108 33.78 17.76 -31.04
CA THR A 108 34.34 18.37 -32.24
C THR A 108 35.43 17.50 -32.83
N ALA A 109 35.45 17.33 -34.15
CA ALA A 109 36.55 16.74 -34.90
C ALA A 109 36.91 17.63 -36.10
N THR A 110 38.21 17.77 -36.40
CA THR A 110 38.70 18.47 -37.60
C THR A 110 39.01 17.46 -38.69
N THR A 111 38.38 17.60 -39.85
CA THR A 111 38.47 16.63 -40.96
C THR A 111 38.41 17.32 -42.32
N VAL A 112 38.69 16.57 -43.38
CA VAL A 112 38.60 17.04 -44.79
C VAL A 112 37.14 17.09 -45.29
N PRO A 113 36.83 17.81 -46.37
CA PRO A 113 35.50 17.79 -46.97
C PRO A 113 34.92 16.38 -47.22
N GLY A 114 33.63 16.20 -46.91
CA GLY A 114 32.91 14.92 -46.99
C GLY A 114 31.55 14.96 -46.30
N THR A 115 30.83 13.83 -46.37
CA THR A 115 29.56 13.61 -45.64
C THR A 115 29.84 12.80 -44.38
N TYR A 116 29.28 13.24 -43.25
CA TYR A 116 29.55 12.67 -41.93
C TYR A 116 28.28 12.37 -41.13
N TYR A 117 28.39 11.43 -40.21
CA TYR A 117 27.37 11.05 -39.25
C TYR A 117 27.97 10.93 -37.86
N TRP A 118 27.29 11.50 -36.86
CA TRP A 118 27.55 11.18 -35.46
C TRP A 118 26.62 10.07 -35.01
N ARG A 119 27.14 9.08 -34.30
CA ARG A 119 26.35 8.00 -33.69
C ARG A 119 26.56 7.99 -32.19
N GLU A 120 25.51 8.17 -31.41
CA GLU A 120 25.57 8.03 -29.96
C GLU A 120 25.48 6.55 -29.58
N THR A 121 26.49 6.03 -28.91
CA THR A 121 26.54 4.62 -28.51
C THR A 121 26.39 4.44 -27.00
N GLU A 122 26.58 5.49 -26.21
CA GLU A 122 26.32 5.52 -24.77
C GLU A 122 25.72 6.87 -24.38
N ALA A 123 24.55 6.87 -23.75
CA ALA A 123 23.94 8.07 -23.19
C ALA A 123 24.65 8.50 -21.89
N PRO A 124 24.55 9.78 -21.49
CA PRO A 124 24.98 10.21 -20.16
C PRO A 124 24.24 9.46 -19.04
N ASP A 125 24.88 9.36 -17.87
CA ASP A 125 24.27 8.75 -16.67
C ASP A 125 22.88 9.34 -16.36
N GLY A 126 21.87 8.46 -16.26
CA GLY A 126 20.48 8.85 -15.98
C GLY A 126 19.70 9.38 -17.17
N TYR A 127 20.17 9.14 -18.40
CA TYR A 127 19.47 9.45 -19.64
C TYR A 127 19.28 8.21 -20.50
N ASP A 128 18.20 8.20 -21.28
CA ASP A 128 17.93 7.14 -22.23
C ASP A 128 18.75 7.34 -23.52
N LEU A 129 19.28 6.24 -24.08
CA LEU A 129 19.91 6.27 -25.40
C LEU A 129 18.83 6.54 -26.47
N PRO A 130 19.00 7.56 -27.32
CA PRO A 130 17.96 7.92 -28.29
C PRO A 130 17.80 6.84 -29.37
N ASP A 131 16.59 6.70 -29.90
CA ASP A 131 16.32 5.90 -31.10
C ASP A 131 15.47 6.75 -32.07
N PRO A 132 16.03 7.22 -33.20
CA PRO A 132 17.35 6.88 -33.73
C PRO A 132 18.51 7.55 -32.97
N ASN A 133 19.65 6.85 -32.88
CA ASN A 133 20.90 7.36 -32.29
C ASN A 133 21.92 7.90 -33.30
N VAL A 134 21.49 8.16 -34.54
CA VAL A 134 22.35 8.66 -35.62
C VAL A 134 21.93 10.08 -36.00
N PHE A 135 22.90 10.99 -36.03
CA PHE A 135 22.72 12.41 -36.27
C PHE A 135 23.52 12.84 -37.51
N GLY A 136 22.81 13.23 -38.56
CA GLY A 136 23.36 13.58 -39.86
C GLY A 136 22.34 13.36 -40.98
N PRO A 137 22.75 13.42 -42.25
CA PRO A 137 24.12 13.70 -42.72
C PRO A 137 24.57 15.14 -42.43
N LEU A 138 25.87 15.31 -42.18
CA LEU A 138 26.56 16.59 -42.10
C LEU A 138 27.53 16.71 -43.28
N THR A 139 27.32 17.67 -44.19
CA THR A 139 28.16 17.84 -45.38
C THR A 139 29.16 18.98 -45.20
N LEU A 140 30.43 18.61 -45.00
CA LEU A 140 31.56 19.54 -44.98
C LEU A 140 32.12 19.71 -46.40
N THR A 141 32.29 20.96 -46.83
CA THR A 141 32.77 21.38 -48.16
C THR A 141 33.91 22.38 -47.98
N GLU A 142 34.61 22.73 -49.06
CA GLU A 142 35.64 23.79 -48.99
C GLU A 142 35.03 25.14 -48.62
N ASP A 143 33.81 25.44 -49.08
CA ASP A 143 33.13 26.73 -48.86
C ASP A 143 32.71 26.95 -47.41
N ASN A 144 32.37 25.88 -46.68
CA ASN A 144 31.95 25.96 -45.26
C ASN A 144 33.01 25.41 -44.30
N ALA A 145 34.24 25.15 -44.77
CA ALA A 145 35.31 24.59 -43.95
C ALA A 145 35.71 25.52 -42.79
N GLU A 146 35.64 26.84 -42.99
CA GLU A 146 35.96 27.84 -41.96
C GLU A 146 34.92 27.84 -40.83
N ASP A 147 33.62 27.75 -41.15
CA ASP A 147 32.54 27.73 -40.16
C ASP A 147 32.33 26.34 -39.53
N GLY A 148 32.57 25.29 -40.32
CA GLY A 148 32.27 23.91 -39.97
C GLY A 148 30.78 23.57 -40.07
N VAL A 149 30.43 22.37 -39.60
CA VAL A 149 29.06 21.85 -39.56
C VAL A 149 28.73 21.27 -38.18
N GLN A 150 27.47 21.31 -37.78
CA GLN A 150 27.02 20.86 -36.45
C GLN A 150 25.68 20.13 -36.51
N ALA A 151 25.57 19.02 -35.78
CA ALA A 151 24.30 18.38 -35.44
C ALA A 151 23.89 18.68 -33.99
N GLU A 152 22.58 18.62 -33.71
CA GLU A 152 22.03 18.65 -32.35
C GLU A 152 21.55 17.25 -31.96
N ALA A 153 21.88 16.81 -30.76
CA ALA A 153 21.54 15.52 -30.19
C ALA A 153 20.91 15.68 -28.81
N VAL A 154 19.66 15.27 -28.65
CA VAL A 154 18.90 15.43 -27.39
C VAL A 154 18.68 14.07 -26.74
N ASN A 155 18.81 13.99 -25.40
CA ASN A 155 18.41 12.80 -24.64
C ASN A 155 17.34 13.21 -23.64
N THR A 156 16.44 12.27 -23.41
CA THR A 156 15.43 12.37 -22.37
C THR A 156 15.97 11.71 -21.11
N LYS A 157 15.77 12.37 -19.98
CA LYS A 157 16.18 11.85 -18.68
C LYS A 157 15.40 10.58 -18.37
N THR A 158 16.09 9.53 -17.96
CA THR A 158 15.46 8.26 -17.56
C THR A 158 14.56 8.54 -16.35
N PRO A 159 13.25 8.25 -16.42
CA PRO A 159 12.36 8.43 -15.28
C PRO A 159 12.78 7.52 -14.12
N VAL A 160 13.06 8.12 -12.96
CA VAL A 160 13.25 7.34 -11.74
C VAL A 160 11.86 6.98 -11.20
N PRO A 161 11.50 5.69 -11.04
CA PRO A 161 10.23 5.34 -10.46
C PRO A 161 10.13 5.92 -9.05
N PRO A 162 8.95 6.43 -8.64
CA PRO A 162 8.79 6.99 -7.32
C PRO A 162 9.07 5.91 -6.26
N VAL A 163 9.76 6.29 -5.18
CA VAL A 163 9.89 5.42 -4.02
C VAL A 163 8.50 5.18 -3.44
N THR A 164 8.14 3.91 -3.24
CA THR A 164 6.88 3.49 -2.62
C THR A 164 7.14 2.54 -1.48
N GLY A 165 6.27 2.53 -0.47
CA GLY A 165 6.29 1.59 0.63
C GLY A 165 4.89 1.19 1.09
N GLU A 166 4.81 0.18 1.95
CA GLU A 166 3.53 -0.34 2.44
C GLU A 166 3.04 0.39 3.70
N VAL A 167 1.76 0.74 3.71
CA VAL A 167 1.04 1.24 4.89
C VAL A 167 0.01 0.18 5.28
N ARG A 168 0.08 -0.31 6.51
CA ARG A 168 -0.69 -1.47 6.98
C ARG A 168 -1.54 -1.14 8.20
N VAL A 169 -2.64 -1.85 8.37
CA VAL A 169 -3.37 -1.96 9.64
C VAL A 169 -3.59 -3.41 9.96
N HIS A 170 -3.28 -3.80 11.19
CA HIS A 170 -3.48 -5.15 11.71
C HIS A 170 -4.64 -5.13 12.71
N LYS A 171 -5.71 -5.84 12.35
CA LYS A 171 -6.95 -5.91 13.11
C LYS A 171 -6.96 -7.16 13.99
N THR A 172 -7.13 -6.95 15.29
CA THR A 172 -7.15 -8.03 16.27
C THR A 172 -8.31 -7.91 17.26
N ASP A 173 -8.61 -9.03 17.92
CA ASP A 173 -9.50 -9.15 19.05
C ASP A 173 -8.81 -8.62 20.33
N ALA A 174 -9.51 -7.77 21.08
CA ALA A 174 -8.93 -7.07 22.23
C ALA A 174 -8.57 -8.00 23.40
N GLU A 175 -9.21 -9.17 23.53
CA GLU A 175 -8.98 -10.10 24.64
C GLU A 175 -7.96 -11.18 24.28
N THR A 176 -8.09 -11.76 23.11
CA THR A 176 -7.30 -12.91 22.66
C THR A 176 -6.06 -12.51 21.86
N GLY A 177 -6.08 -11.34 21.21
CA GLY A 177 -5.06 -10.91 20.27
C GLY A 177 -5.13 -11.63 18.92
N ASP A 178 -6.14 -12.47 18.69
CA ASP A 178 -6.32 -13.20 17.44
C ASP A 178 -6.68 -12.23 16.29
N PRO A 179 -6.23 -12.50 15.04
CA PRO A 179 -6.55 -11.66 13.89
C PRO A 179 -8.04 -11.73 13.54
N LEU A 180 -8.61 -10.58 13.15
CA LEU A 180 -10.02 -10.46 12.78
C LEU A 180 -10.20 -10.15 11.29
N ALA A 181 -10.95 -11.02 10.61
CA ALA A 181 -11.41 -10.81 9.25
C ALA A 181 -12.75 -10.07 9.21
N GLY A 182 -13.02 -9.34 8.13
CA GLY A 182 -14.32 -8.69 7.88
C GLY A 182 -14.48 -7.28 8.43
N ALA A 183 -13.43 -6.65 8.99
CA ALA A 183 -13.47 -5.23 9.33
C ALA A 183 -13.27 -4.39 8.07
N ASP A 184 -14.10 -3.37 7.85
CA ASP A 184 -13.94 -2.43 6.74
C ASP A 184 -13.12 -1.21 7.17
N PHE A 185 -12.13 -0.87 6.36
CA PHE A 185 -11.21 0.23 6.56
C PHE A 185 -11.09 1.12 5.33
N GLU A 186 -10.93 2.41 5.57
CA GLU A 186 -10.49 3.39 4.59
C GLU A 186 -9.07 3.87 4.95
N LEU A 187 -8.17 3.92 3.96
CA LEU A 187 -6.87 4.56 4.09
C LEU A 187 -6.94 5.99 3.57
N TRP A 188 -6.44 6.93 4.37
CA TRP A 188 -6.41 8.36 4.07
C TRP A 188 -4.99 8.90 4.19
N ARG A 189 -4.64 9.87 3.35
CA ARG A 189 -3.37 10.61 3.39
C ARG A 189 -3.60 12.04 3.84
N GLU A 190 -2.82 12.50 4.82
CA GLU A 190 -2.82 13.90 5.26
C GLU A 190 -2.34 14.80 4.12
N THR A 191 -3.23 15.62 3.56
CA THR A 191 -2.91 16.49 2.42
C THR A 191 -3.25 17.96 2.65
N ASN A 192 -3.85 18.28 3.80
CA ASN A 192 -4.27 19.63 4.14
C ASN A 192 -3.37 20.33 5.18
N ASN A 193 -2.30 19.66 5.65
CA ASN A 193 -1.37 20.13 6.70
C ASN A 193 -2.05 20.44 8.05
N THR A 194 -3.18 19.81 8.34
CA THR A 194 -3.89 19.94 9.61
C THR A 194 -3.78 18.60 10.37
N PRO A 195 -3.22 18.58 11.58
CA PRO A 195 -3.04 17.33 12.32
C PRO A 195 -4.36 16.59 12.58
N GLY A 196 -4.33 15.27 12.39
CA GLY A 196 -5.49 14.38 12.54
C GLY A 196 -6.21 14.17 11.21
N LEU A 197 -7.10 13.18 11.16
CA LEU A 197 -7.85 12.88 9.94
C LEU A 197 -9.04 13.85 9.76
N GLN A 198 -9.14 14.51 8.60
CA GLN A 198 -10.33 15.26 8.18
C GLN A 198 -10.94 14.69 6.90
N THR A 199 -12.04 13.94 7.03
CA THR A 199 -12.70 13.29 5.87
C THR A 199 -13.74 14.16 5.17
N ILE A 200 -14.09 15.31 5.75
CA ILE A 200 -15.06 16.27 5.20
C ILE A 200 -14.59 17.72 5.43
N GLY A 201 -15.13 18.68 4.67
CA GLY A 201 -14.87 20.11 4.84
C GLY A 201 -14.38 20.80 3.57
N ILE A 202 -13.82 22.01 3.72
CA ILE A 202 -13.32 22.82 2.60
C ILE A 202 -12.01 22.27 2.01
N ASN A 203 -11.24 21.53 2.82
CA ASN A 203 -9.96 20.93 2.42
C ASN A 203 -9.77 19.58 3.15
N PRO A 204 -10.56 18.55 2.82
CA PRO A 204 -10.41 17.24 3.42
C PRO A 204 -9.08 16.60 3.00
N ASP A 205 -8.67 15.61 3.76
CA ASP A 205 -7.58 14.71 3.41
C ASP A 205 -7.93 13.86 2.18
N THR A 206 -6.91 13.26 1.57
CA THR A 206 -7.08 12.48 0.34
C THR A 206 -7.35 11.03 0.69
N HIS A 207 -8.50 10.51 0.24
CA HIS A 207 -8.78 9.08 0.28
C HIS A 207 -7.84 8.33 -0.68
N VAL A 208 -7.27 7.23 -0.20
CA VAL A 208 -6.27 6.43 -0.93
C VAL A 208 -6.88 5.12 -1.43
N SER A 209 -7.52 4.37 -0.53
CA SER A 209 -8.06 3.04 -0.83
C SER A 209 -8.99 2.55 0.27
N ASP A 210 -9.86 1.59 -0.08
CA ASP A 210 -10.67 0.82 0.85
C ASP A 210 -10.11 -0.59 1.02
N CYS A 211 -10.33 -1.21 2.18
CA CYS A 211 -9.94 -2.59 2.44
C CYS A 211 -10.86 -3.24 3.47
N THR A 212 -11.29 -4.48 3.19
CA THR A 212 -11.90 -5.36 4.20
C THR A 212 -10.84 -6.35 4.68
N THR A 213 -10.67 -6.50 6.00
CA THR A 213 -9.60 -7.33 6.54
C THR A 213 -9.76 -8.80 6.11
N PRO A 214 -8.71 -9.42 5.54
CA PRO A 214 -8.74 -10.85 5.22
C PRO A 214 -8.50 -11.72 6.46
N ALA A 215 -8.42 -13.04 6.28
CA ALA A 215 -8.28 -14.02 7.36
C ALA A 215 -7.08 -13.79 8.31
N ASN A 216 -6.02 -13.13 7.84
CA ASN A 216 -4.85 -12.79 8.66
C ASN A 216 -5.01 -11.45 9.41
N GLY A 217 -6.13 -10.75 9.26
CA GLY A 217 -6.41 -9.47 9.91
C GLY A 217 -5.63 -8.28 9.36
N VAL A 218 -4.85 -8.41 8.28
CA VAL A 218 -3.97 -7.33 7.79
C VAL A 218 -4.48 -6.74 6.48
N CYS A 219 -4.81 -5.46 6.52
CA CYS A 219 -5.01 -4.62 5.34
C CYS A 219 -3.71 -3.89 4.98
N THR A 220 -3.39 -3.83 3.70
CA THR A 220 -2.14 -3.23 3.18
C THR A 220 -2.42 -2.39 1.94
N ALA A 221 -1.75 -1.24 1.82
CA ALA A 221 -1.69 -0.47 0.57
C ALA A 221 -0.25 0.00 0.30
N THR A 222 0.18 -0.07 -0.96
CA THR A 222 1.47 0.47 -1.41
C THR A 222 1.28 1.91 -1.90
N THR A 223 2.04 2.84 -1.32
CA THR A 223 1.89 4.28 -1.60
C THR A 223 3.24 5.01 -1.49
N VAL A 224 3.27 6.26 -1.92
CA VAL A 224 4.45 7.14 -1.82
C VAL A 224 4.64 7.67 -0.38
N PRO A 225 5.84 8.17 -0.01
CA PRO A 225 6.07 8.84 1.27
C PRO A 225 5.01 9.90 1.63
N GLY A 226 4.59 9.92 2.89
CA GLY A 226 3.54 10.78 3.42
C GLY A 226 3.07 10.36 4.81
N THR A 227 2.14 11.13 5.36
CA THR A 227 1.44 10.81 6.62
C THR A 227 0.07 10.22 6.31
N TYR A 228 -0.28 9.13 6.97
CA TYR A 228 -1.48 8.34 6.70
C TYR A 228 -2.29 8.02 7.95
N TYR A 229 -3.58 7.74 7.75
CA TYR A 229 -4.53 7.30 8.75
C TYR A 229 -5.38 6.17 8.20
N TRP A 230 -5.58 5.12 8.99
CA TRP A 230 -6.63 4.14 8.74
C TRP A 230 -7.88 4.53 9.54
N ARG A 231 -9.06 4.49 8.91
CA ARG A 231 -10.35 4.67 9.58
C ARG A 231 -11.17 3.40 9.44
N GLU A 232 -11.54 2.76 10.54
CA GLU A 232 -12.46 1.63 10.54
C GLU A 232 -13.89 2.15 10.34
N THR A 233 -14.56 1.71 9.29
CA THR A 233 -15.91 2.14 8.92
C THR A 233 -16.97 1.11 9.28
N ALA A 234 -16.60 -0.16 9.38
CA ALA A 234 -17.43 -1.22 9.93
C ALA A 234 -16.56 -2.22 10.72
N ALA A 235 -17.02 -2.58 11.92
CA ALA A 235 -16.41 -3.65 12.69
C ALA A 235 -16.78 -5.02 12.10
N PRO A 236 -15.97 -6.07 12.37
CA PRO A 236 -16.36 -7.45 12.08
C PRO A 236 -17.66 -7.85 12.77
N ASP A 237 -18.35 -8.87 12.23
CA ASP A 237 -19.56 -9.42 12.83
C ASP A 237 -19.34 -9.85 14.29
N GLY A 238 -20.21 -9.39 15.20
CA GLY A 238 -20.12 -9.69 16.63
C GLY A 238 -19.10 -8.84 17.40
N TYR A 239 -18.57 -7.78 16.80
CA TYR A 239 -17.67 -6.81 17.43
C TYR A 239 -18.23 -5.40 17.39
N ASP A 240 -17.89 -4.61 18.41
CA ASP A 240 -18.25 -3.20 18.47
C ASP A 240 -17.28 -2.35 17.63
N LEU A 241 -17.80 -1.37 16.88
CA LEU A 241 -16.98 -0.36 16.20
C LEU A 241 -16.32 0.54 17.26
N PRO A 242 -14.98 0.67 17.28
CA PRO A 242 -14.30 1.45 18.31
C PRO A 242 -14.58 2.95 18.16
N ASP A 243 -14.58 3.67 19.28
CA ASP A 243 -14.58 5.14 19.31
C ASP A 243 -13.39 5.59 20.20
N PRO A 244 -12.31 6.15 19.63
CA PRO A 244 -12.16 6.56 18.22
C PRO A 244 -11.91 5.38 17.26
N ASN A 245 -12.42 5.49 16.03
CA ASN A 245 -12.22 4.53 14.93
C ASN A 245 -11.08 4.91 13.97
N VAL A 246 -10.16 5.77 14.40
CA VAL A 246 -9.06 6.28 13.56
C VAL A 246 -7.71 5.86 14.15
N PHE A 247 -6.85 5.28 13.31
CA PHE A 247 -5.56 4.72 13.68
C PHE A 247 -4.44 5.42 12.89
N GLY A 248 -3.54 6.09 13.61
CA GLY A 248 -2.46 6.89 13.04
C GLY A 248 -2.09 8.06 13.95
N PRO A 249 -1.25 9.00 13.49
CA PRO A 249 -0.64 9.04 12.16
C PRO A 249 0.40 7.96 11.93
N LEU A 250 0.49 7.48 10.68
CA LEU A 250 1.56 6.62 10.17
C LEU A 250 2.42 7.42 9.19
N THR A 251 3.70 7.62 9.49
CA THR A 251 4.61 8.39 8.63
C THR A 251 5.49 7.46 7.79
N LEU A 252 5.19 7.36 6.49
CA LEU A 252 6.01 6.68 5.50
C LEU A 252 7.02 7.68 4.92
N THR A 253 8.29 7.31 4.90
CA THR A 253 9.43 8.09 4.41
C THR A 253 10.24 7.24 3.45
N GLU A 254 11.15 7.84 2.66
CA GLU A 254 12.05 7.05 1.81
C GLU A 254 12.92 6.07 2.62
N ALA A 255 13.30 6.44 3.85
CA ALA A 255 14.18 5.65 4.70
C ALA A 255 13.52 4.37 5.27
N ASN A 256 12.19 4.35 5.42
CA ASN A 256 11.44 3.18 5.90
C ASN A 256 10.50 2.62 4.83
N ALA A 257 10.64 3.02 3.56
CA ALA A 257 9.78 2.56 2.48
C ALA A 257 9.89 1.04 2.25
N GLU A 258 11.09 0.48 2.43
CA GLU A 258 11.36 -0.97 2.29
C GLU A 258 10.61 -1.79 3.36
N ASP A 259 10.62 -1.34 4.62
CA ASP A 259 9.93 -2.02 5.72
C ASP A 259 8.42 -1.72 5.74
N GLY A 260 8.05 -0.49 5.35
CA GLY A 260 6.71 0.06 5.51
C GLY A 260 6.39 0.50 6.93
N VAL A 261 5.11 0.81 7.18
CA VAL A 261 4.57 1.24 8.47
C VAL A 261 3.28 0.50 8.78
N GLN A 262 2.97 0.31 10.08
CA GLN A 262 1.79 -0.44 10.52
C GLN A 262 1.15 0.21 11.75
N ALA A 263 -0.19 0.23 11.77
CA ALA A 263 -0.99 0.48 12.97
C ALA A 263 -1.64 -0.81 13.48
N GLU A 264 -1.90 -0.88 14.78
CA GLU A 264 -2.72 -1.93 15.40
C GLU A 264 -4.14 -1.39 15.66
N ALA A 265 -5.16 -2.16 15.31
CA ALA A 265 -6.56 -1.83 15.52
C ALA A 265 -7.28 -2.96 16.27
N VAL A 266 -7.78 -2.68 17.48
CA VAL A 266 -8.38 -3.67 18.37
C VAL A 266 -9.88 -3.45 18.51
N ASN A 267 -10.68 -4.53 18.47
CA ASN A 267 -12.13 -4.46 18.75
C ASN A 267 -12.47 -5.42 19.89
N SER A 268 -13.47 -5.01 20.66
CA SER A 268 -14.08 -5.84 21.69
C SER A 268 -15.31 -6.54 21.11
N LYS A 269 -15.55 -7.78 21.54
CA LYS A 269 -16.79 -8.49 21.19
C LYS A 269 -18.00 -7.75 21.73
N THR A 270 -19.04 -7.66 20.92
CA THR A 270 -20.35 -7.18 21.36
C THR A 270 -20.88 -8.18 22.40
N PRO A 271 -21.21 -7.75 23.63
CA PRO A 271 -21.76 -8.63 24.63
C PRO A 271 -23.10 -9.22 24.15
N VAL A 272 -23.20 -10.55 24.12
CA VAL A 272 -24.48 -11.22 23.88
C VAL A 272 -25.20 -11.30 25.21
N PRO A 273 -26.38 -10.67 25.38
CA PRO A 273 -27.15 -10.81 26.61
C PRO A 273 -27.51 -12.28 26.85
N PRO A 274 -27.51 -12.76 28.11
CA PRO A 274 -27.87 -14.13 28.41
C PRO A 274 -29.32 -14.38 28.01
N VAL A 275 -29.60 -15.58 27.48
CA VAL A 275 -30.96 -16.05 27.26
C VAL A 275 -31.61 -16.29 28.63
N THR A 276 -32.74 -15.64 28.86
CA THR A 276 -33.59 -15.82 30.05
C THR A 276 -34.99 -16.26 29.63
N GLY A 277 -35.71 -16.94 30.52
CA GLY A 277 -37.12 -17.30 30.34
C GLY A 277 -37.97 -16.85 31.52
N SER A 278 -39.22 -17.29 31.56
CA SER A 278 -40.16 -17.01 32.66
C SER A 278 -40.83 -18.27 33.17
N LEU A 279 -41.38 -18.20 34.38
CA LEU A 279 -42.25 -19.23 34.95
C LEU A 279 -43.53 -18.58 35.47
N THR A 280 -44.67 -19.00 34.93
CA THR A 280 -46.00 -18.56 35.36
C THR A 280 -46.70 -19.69 36.09
N LEU A 281 -47.18 -19.39 37.29
CA LEU A 281 -48.04 -20.27 38.07
C LEU A 281 -49.49 -19.90 37.84
N ASP A 282 -50.31 -20.89 37.46
CA ASP A 282 -51.77 -20.85 37.47
C ASP A 282 -52.30 -21.58 38.71
N LYS A 283 -52.83 -20.81 39.67
CA LYS A 283 -53.34 -21.32 40.93
C LYS A 283 -54.86 -21.41 40.93
N THR A 284 -55.38 -22.59 41.24
CA THR A 284 -56.83 -22.84 41.27
C THR A 284 -57.33 -23.46 42.59
N ASP A 285 -58.63 -23.38 42.80
CA ASP A 285 -59.36 -24.18 43.79
C ASP A 285 -59.53 -25.61 43.28
N ALA A 286 -59.08 -26.60 44.06
CA ALA A 286 -59.07 -28.01 43.66
C ALA A 286 -60.47 -28.62 43.41
N LYS A 287 -61.54 -27.99 43.93
CA LYS A 287 -62.91 -28.49 43.83
C LYS A 287 -63.65 -27.93 42.61
N ASN A 288 -63.56 -26.63 42.35
CA ASN A 288 -64.32 -25.99 41.27
C ASN A 288 -63.45 -25.51 40.10
N GLY A 289 -62.12 -25.54 40.23
CA GLY A 289 -61.19 -25.08 39.20
C GLY A 289 -61.18 -23.56 39.01
N GLU A 290 -61.82 -22.80 39.88
CA GLU A 290 -61.80 -21.34 39.80
C GLU A 290 -60.42 -20.80 40.21
N PRO A 291 -59.99 -19.65 39.63
CA PRO A 291 -58.76 -18.98 40.03
C PRO A 291 -58.68 -18.69 41.54
N LEU A 292 -57.49 -18.86 42.10
CA LEU A 292 -57.24 -18.71 43.52
C LEU A 292 -56.29 -17.53 43.84
N PRO A 293 -56.82 -16.32 44.09
CA PRO A 293 -56.02 -15.18 44.53
C PRO A 293 -55.46 -15.33 45.95
N GLY A 294 -54.26 -14.81 46.17
CA GLY A 294 -53.67 -14.60 47.50
C GLY A 294 -52.85 -15.76 48.07
N ALA A 295 -52.62 -16.84 47.31
CA ALA A 295 -51.59 -17.83 47.62
C ALA A 295 -50.20 -17.24 47.32
N VAL A 296 -49.20 -17.51 48.18
CA VAL A 296 -47.85 -16.94 48.09
C VAL A 296 -46.81 -18.04 47.91
N PHE A 297 -45.93 -17.86 46.92
CA PHE A 297 -44.91 -18.82 46.52
C PHE A 297 -43.51 -18.23 46.56
N GLU A 298 -42.54 -19.01 47.04
CA GLU A 298 -41.11 -18.79 46.79
C GLU A 298 -40.69 -19.57 45.54
N LEU A 299 -39.78 -19.00 44.75
CA LEU A 299 -39.10 -19.70 43.66
C LEU A 299 -37.67 -20.01 44.06
N TRP A 300 -37.27 -21.27 43.94
CA TRP A 300 -35.94 -21.74 44.27
C TRP A 300 -35.29 -22.35 43.04
N ARG A 301 -34.03 -22.02 42.76
CA ARG A 301 -33.24 -22.61 41.69
C ARG A 301 -32.43 -23.78 42.23
N GLU A 302 -32.50 -24.93 41.55
CA GLU A 302 -31.63 -26.07 41.81
C GLU A 302 -30.18 -25.63 41.61
N SER A 303 -29.37 -25.75 42.66
CA SER A 303 -27.97 -25.29 42.63
C SER A 303 -27.01 -26.19 43.38
N ASN A 304 -27.44 -27.39 43.78
CA ASN A 304 -26.62 -28.30 44.58
C ASN A 304 -26.52 -29.73 44.01
N ASP A 305 -27.19 -30.01 42.88
CA ASP A 305 -27.22 -31.30 42.18
C ASP A 305 -27.81 -32.44 43.04
N VAL A 306 -28.63 -32.12 44.04
CA VAL A 306 -29.33 -33.09 44.90
C VAL A 306 -30.82 -33.05 44.59
N PRO A 307 -31.42 -34.18 44.16
CA PRO A 307 -32.84 -34.21 43.82
C PRO A 307 -33.76 -33.72 44.95
N GLY A 308 -34.58 -32.72 44.62
CA GLY A 308 -35.60 -32.14 45.49
C GLY A 308 -35.10 -30.96 46.31
N LEU A 309 -35.97 -29.97 46.50
CA LEU A 309 -35.64 -28.69 47.14
C LEU A 309 -34.99 -28.82 48.53
N GLN A 310 -33.78 -28.28 48.67
CA GLN A 310 -33.05 -28.12 49.93
C GLN A 310 -33.03 -26.65 50.38
N THR A 311 -33.98 -26.24 51.23
CA THR A 311 -34.05 -24.84 51.72
C THR A 311 -33.06 -24.52 52.85
N GLY A 312 -32.18 -25.46 53.24
CA GLY A 312 -31.24 -25.31 54.34
C GLY A 312 -30.19 -26.42 54.38
N GLY A 313 -29.21 -26.32 55.29
CA GLY A 313 -28.11 -27.27 55.40
C GLY A 313 -26.77 -26.70 54.92
N ALA A 314 -25.79 -27.57 54.68
CA ALA A 314 -24.45 -27.14 54.29
C ALA A 314 -24.35 -26.67 52.82
N ASN A 315 -25.31 -27.08 51.97
CA ASN A 315 -25.37 -26.73 50.56
C ASN A 315 -26.83 -26.60 50.09
N PRO A 316 -27.57 -25.57 50.53
CA PRO A 316 -28.96 -25.37 50.12
C PRO A 316 -29.06 -24.91 48.66
N ASP A 317 -30.25 -25.06 48.09
CA ASP A 317 -30.63 -24.43 46.83
C ASP A 317 -30.68 -22.90 46.94
N THR A 318 -30.63 -22.24 45.80
CA THR A 318 -30.61 -20.78 45.73
C THR A 318 -32.04 -20.24 45.70
N LEU A 319 -32.42 -19.38 46.65
CA LEU A 319 -33.69 -18.65 46.57
C LEU A 319 -33.61 -17.65 45.41
N ALA A 320 -34.35 -17.92 44.33
CA ALA A 320 -34.39 -17.09 43.13
C ALA A 320 -35.33 -15.90 43.31
N ASP A 321 -36.49 -16.13 43.94
CA ASP A 321 -37.43 -15.08 44.32
C ASP A 321 -38.10 -15.42 45.66
N ALA A 322 -38.20 -14.42 46.53
CA ALA A 322 -38.65 -14.58 47.92
C ALA A 322 -40.17 -14.54 48.11
N GLY A 323 -40.97 -14.27 47.07
CA GLY A 323 -42.43 -14.24 47.24
C GLY A 323 -43.19 -13.64 46.07
N CYS A 324 -43.92 -14.49 45.34
CA CYS A 324 -44.93 -14.07 44.37
C CYS A 324 -46.32 -14.44 44.88
N SER A 325 -47.25 -13.47 44.89
CA SER A 325 -48.64 -13.68 45.30
C SER A 325 -49.50 -13.82 44.05
N THR A 326 -50.33 -14.85 44.04
CA THR A 326 -51.34 -15.08 42.99
C THR A 326 -52.36 -13.95 42.97
N ASP A 327 -52.64 -13.44 41.78
CA ASP A 327 -53.55 -12.33 41.54
C ASP A 327 -55.02 -12.79 41.38
N GLN A 328 -55.92 -11.89 40.94
CA GLN A 328 -57.35 -12.19 40.78
C GLN A 328 -57.64 -13.28 39.74
N ASP A 329 -56.73 -13.46 38.78
CA ASP A 329 -56.79 -14.52 37.76
C ASP A 329 -56.05 -15.77 38.24
N GLY A 330 -55.61 -15.80 39.51
CA GLY A 330 -54.90 -16.93 40.11
C GLY A 330 -53.45 -17.01 39.67
N GLN A 331 -52.92 -15.98 39.01
CA GLN A 331 -51.62 -16.03 38.35
C GLN A 331 -50.52 -15.35 39.15
N CYS A 332 -49.32 -15.91 39.06
CA CYS A 332 -48.12 -15.27 39.56
C CYS A 332 -46.93 -15.62 38.65
N THR A 333 -46.17 -14.64 38.18
CA THR A 333 -45.10 -14.83 37.19
C THR A 333 -43.74 -14.43 37.76
N PHE A 334 -42.71 -15.20 37.38
CA PHE A 334 -41.31 -14.91 37.61
C PHE A 334 -40.62 -14.72 36.27
N ASP A 335 -40.10 -13.52 36.02
CA ASP A 335 -39.46 -13.15 34.75
C ASP A 335 -37.92 -13.19 34.86
N ASP A 336 -37.24 -13.06 33.71
CA ASP A 336 -35.78 -12.97 33.60
C ASP A 336 -35.00 -14.11 34.28
N LEU A 337 -35.57 -15.31 34.28
CA LEU A 337 -34.96 -16.49 34.87
C LEU A 337 -33.82 -17.02 34.00
N PRO A 338 -32.60 -17.19 34.52
CA PRO A 338 -31.55 -17.94 33.84
C PRO A 338 -32.02 -19.36 33.51
N LEU A 339 -31.50 -19.94 32.42
CA LEU A 339 -31.80 -21.35 32.10
C LEU A 339 -31.40 -22.27 33.27
N GLY A 340 -32.25 -23.28 33.54
CA GLY A 340 -32.04 -24.26 34.61
C GLY A 340 -33.34 -24.77 35.24
N GLU A 341 -33.18 -25.56 36.29
CA GLU A 341 -34.27 -26.20 37.04
C GLU A 341 -34.70 -25.38 38.25
N TYR A 342 -36.02 -25.30 38.47
CA TYR A 342 -36.64 -24.51 39.52
C TYR A 342 -37.69 -25.29 40.31
N TYR A 343 -37.83 -24.98 41.59
CA TYR A 343 -38.89 -25.47 42.46
C TYR A 343 -39.76 -24.31 42.93
N LEU A 344 -41.07 -24.53 42.93
CA LEU A 344 -42.03 -23.66 43.59
C LEU A 344 -42.31 -24.19 45.00
N ARG A 345 -42.28 -23.29 45.99
CA ARG A 345 -42.66 -23.62 47.37
C ARG A 345 -43.78 -22.69 47.82
N GLU A 346 -44.95 -23.26 48.06
CA GLU A 346 -46.06 -22.50 48.64
C GLU A 346 -45.79 -22.21 50.12
N ILE A 347 -45.80 -20.94 50.50
CA ILE A 347 -45.49 -20.51 51.86
C ILE A 347 -46.70 -19.93 52.59
N ALA A 348 -47.75 -19.53 51.86
CA ALA A 348 -49.01 -19.08 52.44
C ALA A 348 -50.19 -19.36 51.50
N VAL A 349 -51.36 -19.62 52.11
CA VAL A 349 -52.63 -19.82 51.41
C VAL A 349 -53.65 -18.76 51.83
N PRO A 350 -54.62 -18.41 50.96
CA PRO A 350 -55.69 -17.49 51.32
C PRO A 350 -56.65 -18.08 52.36
N GLU A 351 -57.43 -17.21 53.01
CA GLU A 351 -58.41 -17.62 54.02
C GLU A 351 -59.39 -18.68 53.49
N GLY A 352 -59.62 -19.72 54.29
CA GLY A 352 -60.51 -20.83 53.92
C GLY A 352 -59.87 -21.94 53.09
N TYR A 353 -58.56 -21.87 52.82
CA TYR A 353 -57.79 -22.95 52.18
C TYR A 353 -56.75 -23.55 53.13
N VAL A 354 -56.27 -24.74 52.78
CA VAL A 354 -55.26 -25.47 53.56
C VAL A 354 -53.95 -25.51 52.79
N LEU A 355 -52.85 -25.17 53.47
CA LEU A 355 -51.51 -25.35 52.91
C LEU A 355 -51.24 -26.85 52.68
N PRO A 356 -50.82 -27.28 51.48
CA PRO A 356 -50.54 -28.67 51.19
C PRO A 356 -49.52 -29.29 52.14
N ALA A 357 -49.70 -30.58 52.46
CA ALA A 357 -48.76 -31.32 53.30
C ALA A 357 -47.35 -31.40 52.69
N ASN A 358 -47.26 -31.41 51.35
CA ASN A 358 -46.03 -31.17 50.61
C ASN A 358 -46.19 -29.86 49.81
N PRO A 359 -45.66 -28.72 50.30
CA PRO A 359 -45.82 -27.43 49.65
C PRO A 359 -44.84 -27.20 48.50
N VAL A 360 -43.96 -28.16 48.19
CA VAL A 360 -42.95 -28.05 47.14
C VAL A 360 -43.42 -28.77 45.88
N SER A 361 -43.25 -28.12 44.73
CA SER A 361 -43.55 -28.65 43.40
C SER A 361 -42.39 -28.36 42.43
N GLY A 362 -42.12 -29.29 41.51
CA GLY A 362 -40.99 -29.23 40.57
C GLY A 362 -40.11 -30.50 40.58
N PRO A 363 -38.94 -30.49 39.89
CA PRO A 363 -38.37 -29.34 39.21
C PRO A 363 -39.11 -28.96 37.92
N TYR A 364 -39.06 -27.67 37.59
CA TYR A 364 -39.53 -27.07 36.34
C TYR A 364 -38.31 -26.53 35.59
N GLU A 365 -38.14 -26.94 34.34
CA GLU A 365 -36.95 -26.60 33.57
C GLU A 365 -37.23 -25.43 32.62
N VAL A 366 -36.50 -24.32 32.83
CA VAL A 366 -36.42 -23.22 31.88
C VAL A 366 -35.27 -23.52 30.92
N THR A 367 -35.59 -23.72 29.65
CA THR A 367 -34.67 -24.12 28.57
C THR A 367 -34.68 -23.07 27.47
N GLU A 368 -33.72 -23.14 26.55
CA GLU A 368 -33.72 -22.27 25.36
C GLU A 368 -34.95 -22.51 24.46
N GLU A 369 -35.52 -23.73 24.45
CA GLU A 369 -36.71 -24.05 23.65
C GLU A 369 -37.98 -23.38 24.20
N ASN A 370 -38.10 -23.24 25.51
CA ASN A 370 -39.27 -22.66 26.16
C ASN A 370 -39.05 -21.24 26.69
N SER A 371 -37.88 -20.64 26.49
CA SER A 371 -37.55 -19.32 27.06
C SER A 371 -38.42 -18.19 26.48
N GLU A 372 -38.88 -18.30 25.23
CA GLU A 372 -39.77 -17.31 24.62
C GLU A 372 -41.23 -17.41 25.11
N GLU A 373 -41.73 -18.63 25.32
CA GLU A 373 -43.12 -18.87 25.75
C GLU A 373 -43.29 -18.87 27.27
N GLY A 374 -42.22 -19.16 28.01
CA GLY A 374 -42.23 -19.38 29.45
C GLY A 374 -42.74 -20.77 29.84
N VAL A 375 -42.49 -21.15 31.09
CA VAL A 375 -43.00 -22.40 31.68
C VAL A 375 -44.29 -22.10 32.43
N THR A 376 -45.40 -22.74 32.04
CA THR A 376 -46.66 -22.65 32.79
C THR A 376 -46.82 -23.84 33.73
N VAL A 377 -47.14 -23.57 34.99
CA VAL A 377 -47.33 -24.56 36.05
C VAL A 377 -48.73 -24.42 36.63
N GLU A 378 -49.50 -25.49 36.70
CA GLU A 378 -50.83 -25.50 37.33
C GLU A 378 -50.78 -26.14 38.71
N LEU A 379 -51.21 -25.43 39.77
CA LEU A 379 -51.31 -25.98 41.13
C LEU A 379 -52.67 -25.66 41.77
N ALA A 380 -53.23 -26.60 42.53
CA ALA A 380 -54.53 -26.43 43.17
C ALA A 380 -54.49 -26.60 44.69
N ASN A 381 -55.32 -25.86 45.43
CA ASN A 381 -55.46 -26.02 46.89
C ASN A 381 -56.85 -26.52 47.26
N ASP A 382 -56.89 -27.37 48.28
CA ASP A 382 -58.13 -27.80 48.90
C ASP A 382 -58.68 -26.71 49.84
N ARG A 383 -60.00 -26.55 49.84
CA ARG A 383 -60.68 -25.75 50.86
C ARG A 383 -60.54 -26.41 52.23
N GLY A 384 -60.35 -25.61 53.26
CA GLY A 384 -60.46 -26.06 54.65
C GLY A 384 -61.86 -26.61 54.92
N GLU A 385 -61.93 -27.71 55.68
CA GLU A 385 -63.23 -28.17 56.16
C GLU A 385 -63.91 -27.05 56.95
N PRO A 386 -65.17 -26.68 56.65
CA PRO A 386 -65.89 -25.75 57.51
C PRO A 386 -65.96 -26.39 58.89
N CYS A 387 -65.40 -25.71 59.89
CA CYS A 387 -65.36 -26.18 61.26
C CYS A 387 -66.73 -26.71 61.69
N LYS A 388 -66.89 -28.03 61.81
CA LYS A 388 -68.14 -28.65 62.28
C LYS A 388 -68.09 -28.80 63.80
N GLY A 389 -68.50 -27.78 64.54
CA GLY A 389 -68.68 -27.86 65.99
C GLY A 389 -68.70 -26.52 66.72
N LYS A 390 -69.30 -26.50 67.93
CA LYS A 390 -69.56 -25.30 68.75
C LYS A 390 -68.34 -24.56 69.32
N ASP A 391 -67.11 -24.98 68.99
CA ASP A 391 -65.87 -24.39 69.51
C ASP A 391 -65.04 -23.72 68.41
N CYS A 392 -65.70 -22.98 67.51
CA CYS A 392 -65.00 -22.02 66.65
C CYS A 392 -64.83 -20.73 67.44
N LYS A 393 -63.70 -20.59 68.13
CA LYS A 393 -63.26 -19.26 68.56
C LYS A 393 -62.46 -18.65 67.43
N ASP A 394 -62.98 -17.52 66.99
CA ASP A 394 -62.35 -16.51 66.17
C ASP A 394 -61.03 -16.07 66.85
N ASP A 395 -59.89 -16.56 66.37
CA ASP A 395 -58.58 -16.03 66.74
C ASP A 395 -58.20 -14.94 65.72
N THR A 396 -58.98 -13.86 65.71
CA THR A 396 -58.49 -12.55 65.28
C THR A 396 -57.21 -12.20 66.04
N HIS A 397 -56.15 -11.92 65.26
CA HIS A 397 -54.99 -11.05 65.53
C HIS A 397 -53.63 -11.73 65.49
N LYS A 398 -52.96 -11.64 64.34
CA LYS A 398 -51.67 -10.94 64.21
C LYS A 398 -51.27 -10.77 62.73
N ALA A 399 -51.62 -9.62 62.17
CA ALA A 399 -50.82 -9.03 61.10
C ALA A 399 -50.13 -7.79 61.70
N ALA A 400 -48.83 -7.90 61.87
CA ALA A 400 -47.97 -6.80 62.24
C ALA A 400 -47.90 -5.82 61.07
N ARG A 401 -48.14 -4.54 61.34
CA ARG A 401 -47.59 -3.45 60.53
C ARG A 401 -46.09 -3.40 60.82
N GLY A 402 -45.28 -3.48 59.76
CA GLY A 402 -43.84 -3.25 59.75
C GLY A 402 -43.44 -3.02 58.31
#